data_AF-A0A6D2KK78-F1
#
_entry.id   AF-A0A6D2KK78-F1
#
_cell.length_a   1.000
_cell.length_b   1.000
_cell.length_c   1.000
_cell.angle_alpha   90.00
_cell.angle_beta   90.00
_cell.angle_gamma   90.00
#
_symmetry.space_group_name_H-M   'P 1'
#
loop_
_entity.id
_entity.type
_entity.pdbx_description
1 polymer ?
#
loop_
_entity_poly.entity_id
_entity_poly.type
_entity_poly.pdbx_seq_one_letter_code
_entity_poly.pdbx_strand_id
1 'polypeptide(L)'
;MSNNHEIKQTVYISFNNDDPHVPSFISYLDAALYREGIDVVLDKTGHELEKDRFSDVKLFLVVFSNLYAFSVACLENLVRLLEFLQQKGHVIVPVFYDAKVKNPMEVLGDKFAVLEKSHSADQVTKWWRVLEETMKLQGHDQYSDEPRYANATS
;
A
#
# COMPACT_ATOMS: atom_id res chain seq x y z
N MET A 1 -36.67 -0.22 13.75
CA MET A 1 -35.68 -0.37 12.66
C MET A 1 -34.49 0.49 13.04
N SER A 2 -33.48 -0.12 13.65
CA SER A 2 -32.30 0.60 14.11
C SER A 2 -31.38 0.77 12.91
N ASN A 3 -31.17 2.01 12.46
CA ASN A 3 -30.08 2.36 11.55
C ASN A 3 -28.78 2.18 12.31
N ASN A 4 -28.26 0.95 12.32
CA ASN A 4 -26.90 0.69 12.74
C ASN A 4 -26.03 1.11 11.56
N HIS A 5 -25.55 2.35 11.56
CA HIS A 5 -24.47 2.75 10.66
C HIS A 5 -23.19 2.13 11.23
N GLU A 6 -23.05 0.82 11.03
CA GLU A 6 -21.85 0.09 11.38
C GLU A 6 -20.72 0.78 10.61
N ILE A 7 -19.75 1.36 11.33
CA ILE A 7 -18.61 2.04 10.70
C ILE A 7 -17.81 0.95 10.01
N LYS A 8 -18.08 0.74 8.73
CA LYS A 8 -17.40 -0.25 7.93
C LYS A 8 -15.99 0.27 7.67
N GLN A 9 -14.99 -0.45 8.17
CA GLN A 9 -13.60 -0.10 7.90
C GLN A 9 -13.33 -0.42 6.43
N THR A 10 -12.79 0.55 5.69
CA THR A 10 -12.45 0.37 4.28
C THR A 10 -10.94 0.44 4.10
N VAL A 11 -10.40 -0.54 3.40
CA VAL A 11 -8.99 -0.65 3.01
C VAL A 11 -8.88 -0.43 1.52
N TYR A 12 -7.91 0.39 1.11
CA TYR A 12 -7.55 0.52 -0.29
C TYR A 12 -6.35 -0.38 -0.61
N ILE A 13 -6.37 -1.07 -1.74
CA ILE A 13 -5.27 -1.92 -2.17
C ILE A 13 -4.79 -1.48 -3.56
N SER A 14 -3.55 -0.99 -3.63
CA SER A 14 -2.84 -0.73 -4.88
C SER A 14 -1.91 -1.87 -5.22
N PHE A 15 -1.94 -2.32 -6.47
CA PHE A 15 -1.15 -3.44 -6.94
C PHE A 15 -0.90 -3.36 -8.45
N ASN A 16 0.09 -4.11 -8.94
CA ASN A 16 0.29 -4.22 -10.38
C ASN A 16 -0.70 -5.22 -10.99
N ASN A 17 -1.77 -4.73 -11.62
CA ASN A 17 -2.79 -5.57 -12.25
C ASN A 17 -2.29 -6.32 -13.50
N ASP A 18 -1.20 -5.85 -14.11
CA ASP A 18 -0.58 -6.50 -15.27
C ASP A 18 0.38 -7.63 -14.87
N ASP A 19 0.70 -7.78 -13.57
CA ASP A 19 1.47 -8.91 -13.08
C ASP A 19 0.57 -10.14 -12.97
N PRO A 20 0.78 -11.20 -13.77
CA PRO A 20 -0.12 -12.36 -13.81
C PRO A 20 -0.15 -13.15 -12.49
N HIS A 21 0.81 -12.96 -11.59
CA HIS A 21 0.86 -13.67 -10.31
C HIS A 21 0.08 -12.94 -9.21
N VAL A 22 -0.17 -11.65 -9.36
CA VAL A 22 -0.79 -10.82 -8.32
C VAL A 22 -2.30 -11.02 -8.17
N PRO A 23 -3.13 -11.16 -9.24
CA PRO A 23 -4.59 -11.22 -9.11
C PRO A 23 -5.10 -12.31 -8.16
N SER A 24 -4.49 -13.50 -8.17
CA SER A 24 -4.87 -14.56 -7.23
C SER A 24 -4.62 -14.17 -5.78
N PHE A 25 -3.48 -13.54 -5.49
CA PHE A 25 -3.14 -13.09 -4.14
C PHE A 25 -4.08 -12.00 -3.66
N ILE A 26 -4.39 -11.02 -4.53
CA ILE A 26 -5.35 -9.96 -4.22
C ILE A 26 -6.73 -10.53 -3.94
N SER A 27 -7.18 -11.52 -4.72
CA SER A 27 -8.46 -12.18 -4.49
C SER A 27 -8.51 -12.90 -3.14
N TYR A 28 -7.43 -13.56 -2.72
CA TYR A 28 -7.35 -14.16 -1.39
C TYR A 28 -7.35 -13.13 -0.27
N LEU A 29 -6.60 -12.03 -0.43
CA LEU A 29 -6.52 -10.95 0.54
C LEU A 29 -7.87 -10.24 0.72
N ASP A 30 -8.54 -9.93 -0.40
CA ASP A 30 -9.90 -9.36 -0.43
C ASP A 30 -10.91 -10.26 0.31
N ALA A 31 -10.92 -11.56 -0.04
CA ALA A 31 -11.79 -12.52 0.63
C ALA A 31 -11.49 -12.68 2.14
N ALA A 32 -10.23 -12.53 2.56
CA ALA A 32 -9.85 -12.58 3.96
C ALA A 32 -10.32 -11.33 4.72
N LEU A 33 -10.09 -10.14 4.17
CA LEU A 33 -10.55 -8.87 4.76
C LEU A 33 -12.08 -8.83 4.87
N TYR A 34 -12.78 -9.29 3.84
CA TYR A 34 -14.24 -9.38 3.85
C TYR A 34 -14.78 -10.27 4.98
N ARG A 35 -14.11 -11.38 5.29
CA ARG A 35 -14.50 -12.27 6.40
C ARG A 35 -14.36 -11.61 7.77
N GLU A 36 -13.46 -10.64 7.89
CA GLU A 36 -13.28 -9.81 9.09
C GLU A 36 -14.20 -8.57 9.10
N GLY A 37 -15.12 -8.45 8.13
CA GLY A 37 -16.05 -7.32 8.02
C GLY A 37 -15.42 -6.03 7.46
N ILE A 38 -14.24 -6.14 6.85
CA ILE A 38 -13.51 -5.01 6.27
C ILE A 38 -13.82 -4.93 4.77
N ASP A 39 -14.23 -3.75 4.32
CA ASP A 39 -14.43 -3.47 2.89
C ASP A 39 -13.12 -3.17 2.18
N VAL A 40 -13.07 -3.52 0.90
CA VAL A 40 -11.89 -3.33 0.07
C VAL A 40 -12.21 -2.51 -1.17
N VAL A 41 -11.40 -1.49 -1.42
CA VAL A 41 -11.36 -0.75 -2.68
C VAL A 41 -10.10 -1.17 -3.43
N LEU A 42 -10.28 -1.91 -4.53
CA LEU A 42 -9.19 -2.39 -5.37
C LEU A 42 -8.85 -1.36 -6.45
N ASP A 43 -7.59 -0.95 -6.52
CA ASP A 43 -7.11 -0.13 -7.63
C ASP A 43 -6.62 -0.98 -8.78
N LYS A 44 -7.50 -1.21 -9.74
CA LYS A 44 -7.20 -2.03 -10.93
C LYS A 44 -6.57 -1.21 -12.06
N THR A 45 -6.68 0.11 -12.01
CA THR A 45 -6.30 1.00 -13.12
C THR A 45 -5.08 1.85 -12.81
N GLY A 46 -4.68 1.99 -11.55
CA GLY A 46 -3.64 2.92 -11.13
C GLY A 46 -4.09 4.38 -11.20
N HIS A 47 -5.38 4.65 -11.43
CA HIS A 47 -5.91 6.00 -11.71
C HIS A 47 -7.04 6.43 -10.77
N GLU A 48 -7.49 5.55 -9.88
CA GLU A 48 -8.75 5.76 -9.16
C GLU A 48 -8.69 6.74 -7.99
N LEU A 49 -7.55 7.40 -7.72
CA LEU A 49 -7.35 8.36 -6.63
C LEU A 49 -8.13 9.69 -6.80
N GLU A 50 -9.45 9.61 -6.93
CA GLU A 50 -10.36 10.76 -6.82
C GLU A 50 -10.62 11.08 -5.35
N LYS A 51 -10.30 12.32 -4.93
CA LYS A 51 -10.27 12.79 -3.53
C LYS A 51 -11.51 12.42 -2.71
N ASP A 52 -12.69 12.39 -3.32
CA ASP A 52 -13.96 12.17 -2.62
C ASP A 52 -14.22 10.68 -2.28
N ARG A 53 -13.50 9.74 -2.91
CA ARG A 53 -13.66 8.29 -2.66
C ARG A 53 -12.78 7.76 -1.51
N PHE A 54 -11.77 8.53 -1.07
CA PHE A 54 -10.75 8.07 -0.11
C PHE A 54 -10.74 8.83 1.20
N SER A 55 -11.62 9.82 1.39
CA SER A 55 -11.70 10.58 2.65
C SER A 55 -11.95 9.68 3.86
N ASP A 56 -12.68 8.58 3.65
CA ASP A 56 -13.05 7.63 4.70
C ASP A 56 -12.09 6.43 4.81
N VAL A 57 -11.18 6.27 3.83
CA VAL A 57 -10.17 5.20 3.84
C VAL A 57 -9.01 5.60 4.74
N LYS A 58 -8.77 4.80 5.79
CA LYS A 58 -7.66 5.05 6.74
C LYS A 58 -6.43 4.19 6.48
N LEU A 59 -6.58 3.06 5.78
CA LEU A 59 -5.50 2.11 5.54
C LEU A 59 -5.34 1.85 4.04
N PHE A 60 -4.11 2.03 3.57
CA PHE A 60 -3.69 1.84 2.18
C PHE A 60 -2.64 0.73 2.14
N LEU A 61 -2.98 -0.39 1.51
CA LEU A 61 -2.04 -1.47 1.24
C LEU A 61 -1.43 -1.24 -0.15
N VAL A 62 -0.09 -1.23 -0.22
CA VAL A 62 0.62 -1.20 -1.50
C VAL A 62 1.30 -2.55 -1.69
N VAL A 63 0.80 -3.35 -2.62
CA VAL A 63 1.30 -4.70 -2.90
C VAL A 63 2.37 -4.63 -3.98
N PHE A 64 3.62 -4.76 -3.53
CA PHE A 64 4.80 -4.81 -4.37
C PHE A 64 5.07 -6.24 -4.82
N SER A 65 4.91 -6.49 -6.12
CA SER A 65 5.39 -7.71 -6.77
C SER A 65 6.73 -7.47 -7.45
N ASN A 66 7.38 -8.55 -7.90
CA ASN A 66 8.60 -8.47 -8.69
C ASN A 66 8.42 -7.62 -9.97
N LEU A 67 7.23 -7.52 -10.54
CA LEU A 67 7.01 -6.71 -11.75
C LEU A 67 6.50 -5.29 -11.45
N TYR A 68 6.29 -4.93 -10.19
CA TYR A 68 5.76 -3.62 -9.81
C TYR A 68 6.60 -2.46 -10.36
N ALA A 69 7.93 -2.52 -10.19
CA ALA A 69 8.85 -1.49 -10.69
C ALA A 69 8.94 -1.41 -12.23
N PHE A 70 8.31 -2.31 -12.98
CA PHE A 70 8.22 -2.18 -14.45
C PHE A 70 6.96 -1.44 -14.90
N SER A 71 5.97 -1.28 -14.03
CA SER A 71 4.72 -0.58 -14.38
C SER A 71 4.86 0.90 -14.07
N VAL A 72 5.08 1.72 -15.11
CA VAL A 72 5.08 3.19 -14.99
C VAL A 72 3.76 3.68 -14.39
N ALA A 73 2.63 3.05 -14.76
CA ALA A 73 1.33 3.36 -14.17
C ALA A 73 1.31 3.14 -12.65
N CYS A 74 1.90 2.04 -12.15
CA CYS A 74 2.03 1.80 -10.71
C CYS A 74 2.94 2.83 -10.04
N LEU A 75 4.07 3.18 -10.64
CA LEU A 75 5.01 4.17 -10.09
C LEU A 75 4.39 5.58 -10.01
N GLU A 76 3.69 6.00 -11.07
CA GLU A 76 2.93 7.27 -11.08
C GLU A 76 1.78 7.26 -10.07
N ASN A 77 1.09 6.13 -9.91
CA ASN A 77 0.06 5.99 -8.89
C ASN A 77 0.65 6.10 -7.48
N LEU A 78 1.79 5.45 -7.23
CA LEU A 78 2.47 5.51 -5.94
C LEU A 78 2.89 6.94 -5.60
N VAL A 79 3.40 7.70 -6.57
CA VAL A 79 3.68 9.14 -6.43
C VAL A 79 2.43 9.90 -5.98
N ARG A 80 1.32 9.75 -6.71
CA ARG A 80 0.05 10.42 -6.38
C ARG A 80 -0.48 10.01 -5.02
N LEU A 81 -0.34 8.73 -4.68
CA LEU A 81 -0.76 8.17 -3.41
C LEU A 81 0.01 8.83 -2.25
N LEU A 82 1.35 8.88 -2.32
CA LEU A 82 2.14 9.54 -1.27
C LEU A 82 1.87 11.04 -1.19
N GLU A 83 1.70 11.73 -2.32
CA GLU A 83 1.31 13.14 -2.33
C GLU A 83 -0.08 13.38 -1.70
N PHE A 84 -1.04 12.48 -1.96
CA PHE A 84 -2.39 12.53 -1.38
C PHE A 84 -2.38 12.29 0.15
N LEU A 85 -1.60 11.31 0.62
CA LEU A 85 -1.64 10.86 2.01
C LEU A 85 -0.85 11.75 2.99
N GLN A 86 -0.15 12.77 2.50
CA GLN A 86 0.52 13.77 3.34
C GLN A 86 -0.43 14.60 4.23
N GLN A 87 -1.77 14.47 4.07
CA GLN A 87 -2.75 15.40 4.65
C GLN A 87 -3.53 14.93 5.91
N LYS A 88 -3.07 13.90 6.64
CA LYS A 88 -3.46 13.46 8.02
C LYS A 88 -4.09 12.05 8.09
N GLY A 89 -3.72 11.29 9.12
CA GLY A 89 -4.50 10.17 9.67
C GLY A 89 -4.54 8.86 8.85
N HIS A 90 -3.90 8.82 7.68
CA HIS A 90 -3.81 7.62 6.85
C HIS A 90 -2.56 6.80 7.15
N VAL A 91 -2.68 5.48 7.04
CA VAL A 91 -1.58 4.52 7.21
C VAL A 91 -1.32 3.84 5.87
N ILE A 92 -0.05 3.81 5.45
CA ILE A 92 0.40 3.02 4.30
C ILE A 92 1.11 1.79 4.83
N VAL A 93 0.75 0.61 4.33
CA VAL A 93 1.44 -0.64 4.64
C VAL A 93 1.98 -1.23 3.33
N PRO A 94 3.31 -1.25 3.15
CA PRO A 94 3.92 -1.98 2.04
C PRO A 94 3.78 -3.49 2.28
N VAL A 95 3.26 -4.21 1.29
CA VAL A 95 3.14 -5.68 1.29
C VAL A 95 3.97 -6.22 0.15
N PHE A 96 4.94 -7.09 0.45
CA PHE A 96 5.76 -7.73 -0.57
C PHE A 96 5.16 -9.07 -0.97
N TYR A 97 4.69 -9.14 -2.21
CA TYR A 97 4.20 -10.37 -2.82
C TYR A 97 5.37 -11.10 -3.50
N ASP A 98 5.86 -12.13 -2.80
CA ASP A 98 6.97 -13.06 -3.07
C ASP A 98 8.05 -13.00 -1.97
N ALA A 99 7.83 -13.77 -0.90
CA ALA A 99 8.68 -13.83 0.29
C ALA A 99 10.10 -14.38 0.03
N LYS A 100 10.41 -14.84 -1.18
CA LYS A 100 11.78 -15.28 -1.54
C LYS A 100 12.73 -14.11 -1.72
N VAL A 101 12.20 -12.89 -1.86
CA VAL A 101 12.99 -11.68 -2.01
C VAL A 101 13.52 -11.23 -0.66
N LYS A 102 14.78 -11.59 -0.37
CA LYS A 102 15.47 -11.18 0.87
C LYS A 102 15.68 -9.66 0.94
N ASN A 103 15.84 -9.00 -0.19
CA ASN A 103 16.07 -7.57 -0.29
C ASN A 103 15.23 -6.98 -1.44
N PRO A 104 13.99 -6.54 -1.16
CA PRO A 104 13.12 -5.99 -2.21
C PRO A 104 13.71 -4.76 -2.89
N MET A 105 14.45 -3.93 -2.16
CA MET A 105 15.10 -2.75 -2.73
C MET A 105 16.15 -3.11 -3.79
N GLU A 106 16.89 -4.20 -3.60
CA GLU A 106 17.88 -4.67 -4.58
C GLU A 106 17.20 -5.16 -5.87
N VAL A 107 16.16 -6.00 -5.74
CA VAL A 107 15.40 -6.51 -6.89
C VAL A 107 14.72 -5.38 -7.67
N LEU A 108 14.21 -4.36 -6.96
CA LEU A 108 13.60 -3.19 -7.59
C LEU A 108 14.67 -2.30 -8.22
N GLY A 109 15.85 -2.15 -7.59
CA GLY A 109 16.99 -1.39 -8.14
C GLY A 109 17.45 -1.88 -9.50
N ASP A 110 17.58 -3.20 -9.68
CA ASP A 110 17.95 -3.80 -10.98
C ASP A 110 16.95 -3.43 -12.10
N LYS A 111 15.68 -3.23 -11.73
CA LYS A 111 14.61 -2.88 -12.68
C LYS A 111 14.63 -1.40 -13.03
N PHE A 112 15.03 -0.55 -12.08
CA PHE A 112 15.19 0.89 -12.33
C PHE A 112 16.27 1.18 -13.37
N ALA A 113 17.34 0.37 -13.43
CA ALA A 113 18.35 0.47 -14.50
C ALA A 113 17.78 0.28 -15.92
N VAL A 114 16.63 -0.38 -16.06
CA VAL A 114 15.90 -0.47 -17.34
C VAL A 114 15.13 0.83 -17.62
N LEU A 115 14.52 1.43 -16.60
CA LEU A 115 13.75 2.68 -16.73
C LEU A 115 14.65 3.88 -17.08
N GLU A 116 15.87 3.91 -16.56
CA GLU A 116 16.88 4.93 -16.88
C GLU A 116 17.20 5.05 -18.37
N LYS A 117 16.93 3.99 -19.15
CA LYS A 117 17.16 3.99 -20.60
C LYS A 117 16.04 4.65 -21.40
N SER A 118 14.85 4.80 -20.80
CA SER A 118 13.64 5.25 -21.49
C SER A 118 12.95 6.45 -20.85
N HIS A 119 13.42 6.92 -19.69
CA HIS A 119 12.85 8.03 -18.94
C HIS A 119 13.92 9.02 -18.48
N SER A 120 13.51 10.24 -18.11
CA SER A 120 14.46 11.23 -17.61
C SER A 120 14.99 10.85 -16.23
N ALA A 121 16.21 11.29 -15.92
CA ALA A 121 16.82 11.08 -14.61
C ALA A 121 15.94 11.62 -13.48
N ASP A 122 15.28 12.76 -13.68
CA ASP A 122 14.37 13.37 -12.70
C ASP A 122 13.16 12.48 -12.42
N GLN A 123 12.56 11.87 -13.45
CA GLN A 123 11.42 10.96 -13.29
C GLN A 123 11.83 9.70 -12.53
N VAL A 124 12.93 9.06 -12.94
CA VAL A 124 13.42 7.85 -12.30
C VAL A 124 13.79 8.11 -10.84
N THR A 125 14.44 9.25 -10.56
CA THR A 125 14.77 9.68 -9.20
C THR A 125 13.52 9.91 -8.36
N LYS A 126 12.48 10.54 -8.93
CA LYS A 126 11.20 10.75 -8.25
C LYS A 126 10.56 9.41 -7.86
N TRP A 127 10.47 8.47 -8.80
CA TRP A 127 9.89 7.16 -8.54
C TRP A 127 10.68 6.36 -7.50
N TRP A 128 12.01 6.40 -7.59
CA TRP A 128 12.90 5.70 -6.66
C TRP A 128 12.72 6.23 -5.23
N ARG A 129 12.70 7.55 -5.08
CA ARG A 129 12.50 8.20 -3.78
C ARG A 129 11.18 7.80 -3.14
N VAL A 130 10.09 7.86 -3.90
CA VAL A 130 8.75 7.52 -3.38
C VAL A 130 8.66 6.05 -3.01
N LEU A 131 9.27 5.17 -3.80
CA LEU A 131 9.38 3.75 -3.49
C LEU A 131 10.15 3.52 -2.19
N GLU A 132 11.34 4.12 -2.06
CA GLU A 132 12.14 4.05 -0.82
C GLU A 132 11.36 4.56 0.40
N GLU A 133 10.71 5.71 0.27
CA GLU A 133 9.91 6.30 1.34
C GLU A 133 8.81 5.32 1.76
N THR A 134 8.09 4.73 0.79
CA THR A 134 7.03 3.75 1.06
C THR A 134 7.57 2.50 1.77
N MET A 135 8.71 1.96 1.35
CA MET A 135 9.29 0.77 1.99
C MET A 135 9.78 1.03 3.41
N LYS A 136 10.17 2.28 3.71
CA LYS A 136 10.54 2.70 5.07
C LYS A 136 9.33 2.85 6.00
N LEU A 137 8.11 2.93 5.47
CA LEU A 137 6.86 2.95 6.25
C LEU A 137 6.49 1.57 6.80
N GLN A 138 7.46 0.71 7.13
CA GLN A 138 7.21 -0.63 7.71
C GLN A 138 6.09 -0.55 8.74
N GLY A 139 5.10 -1.45 8.61
CA GLY A 139 3.91 -1.48 9.45
C GLY A 139 4.26 -1.58 10.93
N HIS A 140 4.42 -0.41 11.56
CA HIS A 140 4.63 -0.14 13.00
C HIS A 140 5.58 -1.09 13.77
N ASP A 141 6.83 -0.67 13.97
CA ASP A 141 7.56 -0.89 15.23
C ASP A 141 7.13 0.18 16.26
N GLN A 142 5.84 0.25 16.60
CA GLN A 142 5.39 0.87 17.86
C GLN A 142 4.11 0.17 18.33
N TYR A 143 4.26 -1.07 18.82
CA TYR A 143 3.54 -1.46 20.03
C TYR A 143 4.50 -1.17 21.18
N SER A 144 4.36 0.00 21.81
CA SER A 144 4.81 0.09 23.20
C SER A 144 3.82 -0.76 24.00
N ASP A 145 4.23 -1.97 24.33
CA ASP A 145 3.65 -2.66 25.47
C ASP A 145 3.94 -1.82 26.72
N GLU A 146 3.04 -0.89 27.04
CA GLU A 146 2.79 -0.60 28.44
C GLU A 146 1.66 -1.51 28.91
N PRO A 147 1.97 -2.58 29.67
CA PRO A 147 0.93 -3.27 30.40
C PRO A 147 0.43 -2.32 31.50
N ARG A 148 -0.71 -1.65 31.28
CA ARG A 148 -1.46 -1.03 32.36
C ARG A 148 -2.18 -2.10 33.18
N TYR A 149 -1.39 -2.81 33.98
CA TYR A 149 -1.86 -3.51 35.16
C TYR A 149 -1.06 -3.01 36.37
N ALA A 150 -1.60 -1.99 37.04
CA ALA A 150 -1.36 -1.59 38.43
C ALA A 150 -2.04 -0.22 38.64
N ASN A 151 -2.99 0.04 39.54
CA ASN A 151 -3.55 -0.71 40.66
C ASN A 151 -4.99 -0.21 40.90
N ALA A 152 -5.91 -1.14 41.16
CA ALA A 152 -7.12 -0.85 41.92
C ALA A 152 -6.77 -0.80 43.41
N THR A 153 -7.34 0.20 44.11
CA THR A 153 -7.64 0.22 45.56
C THR A 153 -6.56 -0.15 46.57
N SER A 154 -6.12 0.84 47.36
CA SER A 154 -6.60 1.10 48.73
C SER A 154 -6.24 2.51 49.16
#